data_AF-A0A2N2CJG6-F1
#
_entry.id   AF-A0A2N2CJG6-F1
#
_cell.length_a   1.000
_cell.length_b   1.000
_cell.length_c   1.000
_cell.angle_alpha   90.00
_cell.angle_beta   90.00
_cell.angle_gamma   90.00
#
_symmetry.space_group_name_H-M   'P 1'
#
loop_
_entity.id
_entity.type
_entity.pdbx_description
1 polymer ?
#
loop_
_entity_poly.entity_id
_entity_poly.type
_entity_poly.pdbx_seq_one_letter_code
_entity_poly.pdbx_strand_id
1 'polypeptide(L)'
;EIVDLAGVLDSDKYLLSAHFRSDVEKSVEAITELIQISKMSKLPMQISHIGSCSAYGYMDQGLKTIIKARMEGADIFADCYPYDAFGTFIGSAAFDDGCFEKWNRTYSDVLLTEEPFKNVRCTEEIFFKARTEYPDMIAVAFVMNESEIIQALQAPFVFVGSDGVYRKDSGHPRGAGSFPKVLSRYVRENKNLDMVDALWKMTLGPARRLRLNQKGDIKAGMDADITIFDPETIKDKATFEQPILPPEGISHVIINGEIAVKNNQVKNGRLGKFVRYNLK
;
A
#
# COMPACT_ATOMS: atom_id res chain seq x y z
N GLU A 1 9.00 24.12 6.21
CA GLU A 1 8.98 23.04 7.23
C GLU A 1 9.53 21.72 6.71
N ILE A 2 8.83 20.95 5.86
CA ILE A 2 9.32 19.62 5.42
C ILE A 2 10.70 19.71 4.75
N VAL A 3 10.91 20.70 3.89
CA VAL A 3 12.22 20.92 3.24
C VAL A 3 13.31 21.29 4.27
N ASP A 4 12.96 22.08 5.28
CA ASP A 4 13.91 22.48 6.33
C ASP A 4 14.29 21.29 7.21
N LEU A 5 13.31 20.45 7.56
CA LEU A 5 13.53 19.20 8.28
C LEU A 5 14.39 18.23 7.45
N ALA A 6 14.13 18.13 6.14
CA ALA A 6 14.97 17.35 5.24
C ALA A 6 16.41 17.90 5.15
N GLY A 7 16.59 19.22 5.30
CA GLY A 7 17.89 19.88 5.28
C GLY A 7 18.81 19.54 6.46
N VAL A 8 18.30 18.92 7.53
CA VAL A 8 19.14 18.43 8.65
C VAL A 8 19.82 17.10 8.32
N LEU A 9 19.40 16.43 7.24
CA LEU A 9 19.98 15.16 6.80
C LEU A 9 21.32 15.43 6.11
N ASP A 10 22.34 14.69 6.53
CA ASP A 10 23.73 14.85 6.09
C ASP A 10 24.06 14.06 4.81
N SER A 11 23.06 13.45 4.17
CA SER A 11 23.27 12.53 3.07
C SER A 11 22.10 12.50 2.09
N ASP A 12 22.41 12.45 0.79
CA ASP A 12 21.46 12.15 -0.30
C ASP A 12 21.00 10.68 -0.32
N LYS A 13 21.44 9.94 0.69
CA LYS A 13 21.20 8.52 0.86
C LYS A 13 19.82 8.22 1.48
N TYR A 14 19.21 9.16 2.18
CA TYR A 14 17.90 8.97 2.80
C TYR A 14 16.75 9.01 1.78
N LEU A 15 15.67 8.29 2.09
CA LEU A 15 14.44 8.28 1.30
C LEU A 15 13.35 9.04 2.06
N LEU A 16 12.78 10.06 1.44
CA LEU A 16 11.56 10.67 1.93
C LEU A 16 10.38 9.78 1.52
N SER A 17 9.49 9.48 2.46
CA SER A 17 8.22 8.80 2.18
C SER A 17 7.09 9.64 2.75
N ALA A 18 6.04 9.87 1.99
CA ALA A 18 4.96 10.76 2.41
C ALA A 18 3.58 10.33 1.90
N HIS A 19 2.60 10.49 2.78
CA HIS A 19 1.18 10.58 2.42
C HIS A 19 0.87 11.98 1.86
N PHE A 20 -0.18 12.09 1.05
CA PHE A 20 -0.57 13.34 0.38
C PHE A 20 -1.04 14.39 1.39
N ARG A 21 -0.85 15.68 1.08
CA ARG A 21 -1.55 16.74 1.87
C ARG A 21 -3.05 16.75 1.59
N SER A 22 -3.45 16.42 0.37
CA SER A 22 -4.84 16.42 -0.06
C SER A 22 -5.07 15.35 -1.12
N ASP A 23 -6.19 14.65 -1.02
CA ASP A 23 -6.63 13.60 -1.95
C ASP A 23 -7.78 14.08 -2.86
N VAL A 24 -8.22 13.19 -3.76
CA VAL A 24 -9.29 13.39 -4.75
C VAL A 24 -8.95 14.56 -5.69
N GLU A 25 -9.74 15.64 -5.73
CA GLU A 25 -9.59 16.74 -6.67
C GLU A 25 -8.21 17.41 -6.61
N LYS A 26 -7.64 17.50 -5.40
CA LYS A 26 -6.33 18.14 -5.17
C LYS A 26 -5.17 17.15 -5.15
N SER A 27 -5.41 15.88 -5.50
CA SER A 27 -4.37 14.85 -5.52
C SER A 27 -3.21 15.20 -6.46
N VAL A 28 -3.48 15.79 -7.62
CA VAL A 28 -2.43 16.19 -8.59
C VAL A 28 -1.59 17.35 -8.05
N GLU A 29 -2.23 18.29 -7.34
CA GLU A 29 -1.54 19.40 -6.67
C GLU A 29 -0.63 18.86 -5.56
N ALA A 30 -1.12 17.92 -4.76
CA ALA A 30 -0.34 17.25 -3.72
C ALA A 30 0.84 16.42 -4.30
N ILE A 31 0.66 15.74 -5.43
CA ILE A 31 1.77 15.10 -6.17
C ILE A 31 2.82 16.14 -6.58
N THR A 32 2.37 17.28 -7.09
CA THR A 32 3.26 18.38 -7.49
C THR A 32 4.04 18.93 -6.29
N GLU A 33 3.39 19.08 -5.14
CA GLU A 33 4.03 19.45 -3.87
C GLU A 33 5.14 18.44 -3.49
N LEU A 34 4.85 17.14 -3.50
CA LEU A 34 5.83 16.09 -3.17
C LEU A 34 7.02 16.08 -4.15
N ILE A 35 6.76 16.35 -5.44
CA ILE A 35 7.81 16.53 -6.45
C ILE A 35 8.68 17.75 -6.12
N GLN A 36 8.08 18.88 -5.74
CA GLN A 36 8.81 20.09 -5.36
C GLN A 36 9.65 19.85 -4.11
N ILE A 37 9.11 19.17 -3.09
CA ILE A 37 9.85 18.79 -1.88
C ILE A 37 11.07 17.94 -2.25
N SER A 38 10.91 16.93 -3.11
CA SER A 38 12.02 16.12 -3.61
C SER A 38 13.09 16.96 -4.32
N LYS A 39 12.68 17.86 -5.23
CA LYS A 39 13.60 18.74 -5.97
C LYS A 39 14.36 19.71 -5.05
N MET A 40 13.66 20.33 -4.09
CA MET A 40 14.25 21.31 -3.16
C MET A 40 15.17 20.66 -2.13
N SER A 41 14.78 19.51 -1.59
CA SER A 41 15.61 18.75 -0.63
C SER A 41 16.73 17.97 -1.30
N LYS A 42 16.66 17.75 -2.62
CA LYS A 42 17.54 16.86 -3.40
C LYS A 42 17.49 15.40 -2.94
N LEU A 43 16.46 15.02 -2.18
CA LEU A 43 16.26 13.66 -1.71
C LEU A 43 15.24 12.92 -2.58
N PRO A 44 15.41 11.60 -2.75
CA PRO A 44 14.42 10.76 -3.40
C PRO A 44 13.09 10.75 -2.62
N MET A 45 11.98 10.61 -3.35
CA MET A 45 10.62 10.60 -2.78
C MET A 45 9.85 9.31 -3.10
N GLN A 46 9.28 8.68 -2.08
CA GLN A 46 8.33 7.59 -2.16
C GLN A 46 6.94 8.11 -1.81
N ILE A 47 6.06 8.20 -2.80
CA ILE A 47 4.67 8.60 -2.61
C ILE A 47 3.88 7.39 -2.12
N SER A 48 3.39 7.44 -0.88
CA SER A 48 2.68 6.32 -0.28
C SER A 48 1.31 6.12 -0.92
N HIS A 49 0.92 4.85 -1.10
CA HIS A 49 -0.41 4.34 -1.46
C HIS A 49 -1.20 5.25 -2.42
N ILE A 50 -0.64 5.56 -3.59
CA ILE A 50 -1.17 6.54 -4.57
C ILE A 50 -2.63 6.30 -4.95
N GLY A 51 -3.06 5.03 -4.97
CA GLY A 51 -4.45 4.63 -5.21
C GLY A 51 -5.42 5.33 -4.27
N SER A 52 -5.14 5.30 -2.96
CA SER A 52 -5.96 5.90 -1.89
C SER A 52 -6.27 7.38 -2.08
N CYS A 53 -5.40 8.07 -2.81
CA CYS A 53 -5.45 9.52 -2.94
C CYS A 53 -5.92 9.96 -4.34
N SER A 54 -5.60 9.20 -5.39
CA SER A 54 -5.83 9.64 -6.78
C SER A 54 -6.86 8.82 -7.57
N ALA A 55 -7.27 7.63 -7.09
CA ALA A 55 -8.19 6.74 -7.80
C ALA A 55 -9.67 7.18 -7.70
N TYR A 56 -9.92 8.46 -7.99
CA TYR A 56 -11.23 9.13 -7.99
C TYR A 56 -11.47 9.89 -9.30
N GLY A 57 -10.77 9.52 -10.38
CA GLY A 57 -10.76 10.18 -11.68
C GLY A 57 -9.48 10.97 -11.99
N TYR A 58 -8.46 10.89 -11.12
CA TYR A 58 -7.25 11.71 -11.20
C TYR A 58 -5.96 10.88 -11.37
N MET A 59 -6.05 9.55 -11.44
CA MET A 59 -4.89 8.68 -11.49
C MET A 59 -4.07 8.91 -12.76
N ASP A 60 -4.71 8.98 -13.93
CA ASP A 60 -4.03 9.22 -15.20
C ASP A 60 -3.22 10.52 -15.19
N GLN A 61 -3.82 11.61 -14.72
CA GLN A 61 -3.14 12.91 -14.61
C GLN A 61 -2.02 12.89 -13.55
N GLY A 62 -2.25 12.22 -12.41
CA GLY A 62 -1.25 12.04 -11.36
C GLY A 62 -0.02 11.28 -11.87
N LEU A 63 -0.23 10.15 -12.55
CA LEU A 63 0.85 9.35 -13.14
C LEU A 63 1.60 10.12 -14.22
N LYS A 64 0.90 10.84 -15.12
CA LYS A 64 1.53 11.70 -16.14
C LYS A 64 2.42 12.78 -15.52
N THR A 65 1.97 13.38 -14.42
CA THR A 65 2.74 14.37 -13.65
C THR A 65 4.03 13.76 -13.10
N ILE A 66 3.96 12.56 -12.50
CA ILE A 66 5.14 11.85 -11.99
C ILE A 66 6.09 11.44 -13.13
N ILE A 67 5.56 10.91 -14.24
CA ILE A 67 6.34 10.53 -15.42
C ILE A 67 7.14 11.73 -15.93
N LYS A 68 6.49 12.88 -16.08
CA LYS A 68 7.17 14.12 -16.50
C LYS A 68 8.31 14.48 -15.55
N ALA A 69 8.07 14.49 -14.25
CA ALA A 69 9.10 14.80 -13.27
C ALA A 69 10.28 13.81 -13.32
N ARG A 70 10.01 12.52 -13.53
CA ARG A 70 11.05 11.50 -13.70
C ARG A 70 11.86 11.69 -14.99
N MET A 71 11.22 12.08 -16.09
CA MET A 71 11.91 12.42 -17.34
C MET A 71 12.82 13.65 -17.18
N GLU A 72 12.47 14.56 -16.27
CA GLU A 72 13.30 15.71 -15.87
C GLU A 72 14.40 15.34 -14.85
N GLY A 73 14.53 14.05 -14.50
CA GLY A 73 15.58 13.54 -13.60
C GLY A 73 15.19 13.43 -12.12
N ALA A 74 13.94 13.64 -11.75
CA ALA A 74 13.51 13.47 -10.36
C ALA A 74 13.42 11.98 -9.95
N ASP A 75 13.99 11.62 -8.81
CA ASP A 75 13.93 10.25 -8.25
C ASP A 75 12.67 10.03 -7.41
N ILE A 76 11.54 9.82 -8.09
CA ILE A 76 10.22 9.75 -7.48
C ILE A 76 9.51 8.46 -7.85
N PHE A 77 9.19 7.66 -6.84
CA PHE A 77 8.43 6.41 -6.96
C PHE A 77 7.16 6.50 -6.13
N ALA A 78 6.27 5.52 -6.30
CA ALA A 78 5.08 5.39 -5.48
C ALA A 78 4.82 3.93 -5.13
N ASP A 79 3.85 3.69 -4.26
CA ASP A 79 3.31 2.35 -3.98
C ASP A 79 1.79 2.38 -4.01
N CYS A 80 1.18 1.21 -4.17
CA CYS A 80 -0.27 1.03 -4.18
C CYS A 80 -0.64 -0.36 -3.67
N TYR A 81 -1.75 -0.46 -2.95
CA TYR A 81 -2.38 -1.73 -2.61
C TYR A 81 -3.43 -2.14 -3.68
N PRO A 82 -3.73 -3.44 -3.83
CA PRO A 82 -4.63 -3.98 -4.86
C PRO A 82 -6.11 -3.97 -4.44
N TYR A 83 -6.60 -2.84 -3.92
CA TYR A 83 -7.98 -2.68 -3.46
C TYR A 83 -8.50 -1.29 -3.81
N ASP A 84 -9.79 -1.23 -4.13
CA ASP A 84 -10.61 -0.05 -4.43
C ASP A 84 -11.36 0.48 -3.18
N ALA A 85 -10.94 0.03 -1.99
CA ALA A 85 -11.34 0.58 -0.71
C ALA A 85 -10.11 0.94 0.12
N PHE A 86 -10.21 2.00 0.94
CA PHE A 86 -9.18 2.35 1.93
C PHE A 86 -9.66 2.01 3.34
N GLY A 87 -8.73 1.84 4.28
CA GLY A 87 -9.05 1.62 5.70
C GLY A 87 -8.26 2.55 6.61
N THR A 88 -8.93 3.20 7.55
CA THR A 88 -8.32 4.06 8.57
C THR A 88 -9.27 4.20 9.77
N PHE A 89 -8.88 4.96 10.80
CA PHE A 89 -9.76 5.23 11.94
C PHE A 89 -10.94 6.11 11.55
N ILE A 90 -12.14 5.74 12.01
CA ILE A 90 -13.39 6.46 11.69
C ILE A 90 -13.35 7.91 12.20
N GLY A 91 -12.63 8.19 13.28
CA GLY A 91 -12.42 9.54 13.82
C GLY A 91 -11.32 10.36 13.12
N SER A 92 -10.69 9.84 12.07
CA SER A 92 -9.67 10.59 11.32
C SER A 92 -10.26 11.66 10.42
N ALA A 93 -9.39 12.57 9.96
CA ALA A 93 -9.75 13.65 9.05
C ALA A 93 -10.28 13.18 7.69
N ALA A 94 -10.03 11.91 7.32
CA ALA A 94 -10.59 11.32 6.10
C ALA A 94 -12.13 11.30 6.12
N PHE A 95 -12.73 11.27 7.31
CA PHE A 95 -14.17 11.17 7.52
C PHE A 95 -14.77 12.46 8.10
N ASP A 96 -14.06 13.59 7.98
CA ASP A 96 -14.58 14.91 8.36
C ASP A 96 -15.72 15.37 7.43
N ASP A 97 -16.42 16.42 7.85
CA ASP A 97 -17.55 16.98 7.11
C ASP A 97 -17.18 17.30 5.65
N GLY A 98 -18.05 16.92 4.72
CA GLY A 98 -17.81 17.08 3.28
C GLY A 98 -17.13 15.87 2.60
N CYS A 99 -16.73 14.83 3.36
CA CYS A 99 -16.06 13.65 2.78
C CYS A 99 -16.93 12.91 1.75
N PHE A 100 -18.24 12.79 1.99
CA PHE A 100 -19.16 12.06 1.12
C PHE A 100 -19.42 12.80 -0.20
N GLU A 101 -19.56 14.12 -0.16
CA GLU A 101 -19.65 14.98 -1.34
C GLU A 101 -18.36 14.89 -2.16
N LYS A 102 -17.21 14.95 -1.49
CA LYS A 102 -15.89 14.83 -2.10
C LYS A 102 -15.73 13.50 -2.83
N TRP A 103 -16.19 12.40 -2.24
CA TRP A 103 -16.12 11.06 -2.85
C TRP A 103 -17.26 10.80 -3.84
N ASN A 104 -18.30 11.62 -3.87
CA ASN A 104 -19.57 11.35 -4.54
C ASN A 104 -20.15 9.99 -4.11
N ARG A 105 -20.26 9.80 -2.79
CA ARG A 105 -20.66 8.56 -2.12
C ARG A 105 -21.56 8.87 -0.92
N THR A 106 -22.00 7.83 -0.21
CA THR A 106 -22.95 7.92 0.90
C THR A 106 -22.41 7.19 2.13
N TYR A 107 -23.06 7.37 3.29
CA TYR A 107 -22.74 6.63 4.51
C TYR A 107 -22.70 5.11 4.30
N SER A 108 -23.55 4.57 3.40
CA SER A 108 -23.61 3.14 3.13
C SER A 108 -22.35 2.57 2.45
N ASP A 109 -21.50 3.43 1.90
CA ASP A 109 -20.21 3.07 1.31
C ASP A 109 -19.12 2.89 2.38
N VAL A 110 -19.42 3.14 3.66
CA VAL A 110 -18.50 2.95 4.80
C VAL A 110 -18.91 1.72 5.59
N LEU A 111 -17.95 0.82 5.84
CA LEU A 111 -18.09 -0.39 6.65
C LEU A 111 -17.32 -0.25 7.96
N LEU A 112 -17.98 -0.51 9.09
CA LEU A 112 -17.32 -0.58 10.39
C LEU A 112 -16.82 -2.01 10.65
N THR A 113 -15.60 -2.12 11.17
CA THR A 113 -14.90 -3.42 11.24
C THR A 113 -14.81 -4.01 12.65
N GLU A 114 -15.21 -3.25 13.68
CA GLU A 114 -15.10 -3.64 15.09
C GLU A 114 -16.46 -3.57 15.80
N GLU A 115 -16.61 -4.33 16.88
CA GLU A 115 -17.78 -4.25 17.77
C GLU A 115 -17.94 -2.84 18.36
N PRO A 116 -19.17 -2.33 18.57
CA PRO A 116 -20.45 -3.03 18.44
C PRO A 116 -21.07 -3.01 17.02
N PHE A 117 -20.37 -2.44 16.04
CA PHE A 117 -20.86 -2.27 14.67
C PHE A 117 -20.12 -3.15 13.66
N LYS A 118 -19.65 -4.32 14.10
CA LYS A 118 -18.81 -5.17 13.25
C LYS A 118 -19.60 -5.62 12.04
N ASN A 119 -19.02 -5.42 10.85
CA ASN A 119 -19.61 -5.76 9.55
C ASN A 119 -20.91 -4.99 9.25
N VAL A 120 -21.08 -3.80 9.86
CA VAL A 120 -22.23 -2.93 9.61
C VAL A 120 -21.83 -1.81 8.66
N ARG A 121 -22.61 -1.65 7.58
CA ARG A 121 -22.54 -0.46 6.74
C ARG A 121 -23.19 0.71 7.46
N CYS A 122 -22.57 1.89 7.41
CA CYS A 122 -23.08 3.03 8.16
C CYS A 122 -24.41 3.55 7.58
N THR A 123 -25.34 3.88 8.47
CA THR A 123 -26.28 4.98 8.28
C THR A 123 -25.64 6.28 8.77
N GLU A 124 -26.26 7.43 8.51
CA GLU A 124 -25.83 8.71 9.10
C GLU A 124 -25.71 8.62 10.63
N GLU A 125 -26.73 8.06 11.30
CA GLU A 125 -26.75 7.88 12.76
C GLU A 125 -25.58 7.02 13.23
N ILE A 126 -25.35 5.86 12.60
CA ILE A 126 -24.25 4.95 12.96
C ILE A 126 -22.90 5.62 12.72
N PHE A 127 -22.75 6.35 11.63
CA PHE A 127 -21.51 7.04 11.30
C PHE A 127 -21.12 8.05 12.38
N PHE A 128 -22.04 8.95 12.75
CA PHE A 128 -21.76 9.96 13.78
C PHE A 128 -21.59 9.34 15.17
N LYS A 129 -22.36 8.30 15.48
CA LYS A 129 -22.19 7.55 16.73
C LYS A 129 -20.82 6.89 16.82
N ALA A 130 -20.39 6.19 15.76
CA ALA A 130 -19.08 5.56 15.69
C ALA A 130 -17.94 6.58 15.78
N ARG A 131 -18.04 7.71 15.08
CA ARG A 131 -17.05 8.81 15.18
C ARG A 131 -16.93 9.38 16.58
N THR A 132 -18.04 9.53 17.29
CA THR A 132 -18.07 10.16 18.62
C THR A 132 -17.65 9.21 19.73
N GLU A 133 -18.19 7.99 19.74
CA GLU A 133 -18.00 7.04 20.84
C GLU A 133 -16.80 6.10 20.62
N TYR A 134 -16.42 5.85 19.36
CA TYR A 134 -15.38 4.89 18.97
C TYR A 134 -14.42 5.46 17.91
N PRO A 135 -13.80 6.63 18.12
CA PRO A 135 -13.00 7.31 17.08
C PRO A 135 -11.83 6.47 16.55
N ASP A 136 -11.29 5.56 17.35
CA ASP A 136 -10.18 4.69 16.95
C ASP A 136 -10.63 3.38 16.26
N MET A 137 -11.93 3.19 16.02
CA MET A 137 -12.46 2.06 15.27
C MET A 137 -12.01 2.13 13.82
N ILE A 138 -11.49 1.03 13.27
CA ILE A 138 -11.18 0.97 11.84
C ILE A 138 -12.47 0.93 11.03
N ALA A 139 -12.59 1.86 10.10
CA ALA A 139 -13.62 1.90 9.07
C ALA A 139 -12.99 1.72 7.69
N VAL A 140 -13.73 1.07 6.80
CA VAL A 140 -13.34 0.85 5.41
C VAL A 140 -14.29 1.62 4.49
N ALA A 141 -13.75 2.46 3.62
CA ALA A 141 -14.52 3.27 2.69
C ALA A 141 -14.36 2.75 1.25
N PHE A 142 -15.47 2.41 0.61
CA PHE A 142 -15.53 1.80 -0.73
C PHE A 142 -15.77 2.88 -1.79
N VAL A 143 -14.75 3.72 -1.99
CA VAL A 143 -14.92 5.02 -2.64
C VAL A 143 -14.00 5.23 -3.83
N MET A 144 -13.13 4.27 -4.15
CA MET A 144 -12.17 4.38 -5.26
C MET A 144 -12.59 3.60 -6.50
N ASN A 145 -11.99 3.94 -7.64
CA ASN A 145 -12.22 3.27 -8.91
C ASN A 145 -11.19 2.14 -9.12
N GLU A 146 -11.64 0.88 -9.22
CA GLU A 146 -10.74 -0.27 -9.45
C GLU A 146 -9.91 -0.13 -10.73
N SER A 147 -10.47 0.43 -11.81
CA SER A 147 -9.73 0.65 -13.05
C SER A 147 -8.50 1.55 -12.86
N GLU A 148 -8.57 2.53 -11.96
CA GLU A 148 -7.45 3.41 -11.64
C GLU A 148 -6.45 2.75 -10.69
N ILE A 149 -6.89 1.84 -9.81
CA ILE A 149 -5.98 0.98 -9.03
C ILE A 149 -5.16 0.10 -9.97
N ILE A 150 -5.80 -0.49 -10.99
CA ILE A 150 -5.10 -1.27 -12.02
C ILE A 150 -4.11 -0.39 -12.77
N GLN A 151 -4.53 0.82 -13.19
CA GLN A 151 -3.66 1.78 -13.88
C GLN A 151 -2.42 2.14 -13.04
N ALA A 152 -2.60 2.38 -11.73
CA ALA A 152 -1.50 2.64 -10.82
C ALA A 152 -0.53 1.44 -10.77
N LEU A 153 -1.05 0.23 -10.57
CA LEU A 153 -0.23 -0.98 -10.48
C LEU A 153 0.52 -1.29 -11.78
N GLN A 154 0.01 -0.89 -12.94
CA GLN A 154 0.67 -1.03 -14.23
C GLN A 154 1.86 -0.06 -14.42
N ALA A 155 1.87 1.09 -13.74
CA ALA A 155 2.94 2.08 -13.91
C ALA A 155 4.29 1.53 -13.38
N PRO A 156 5.40 1.64 -14.14
CA PRO A 156 6.67 0.97 -13.81
C PRO A 156 7.38 1.50 -12.56
N PHE A 157 6.93 2.62 -12.00
CA PHE A 157 7.48 3.23 -10.78
C PHE A 157 6.54 3.11 -9.57
N VAL A 158 5.45 2.33 -9.70
CA VAL A 158 4.52 2.02 -8.61
C VAL A 158 4.79 0.59 -8.14
N PHE A 159 5.16 0.45 -6.86
CA PHE A 159 5.36 -0.83 -6.19
C PHE A 159 4.10 -1.33 -5.49
N VAL A 160 4.10 -2.61 -5.13
CA VAL A 160 3.02 -3.18 -4.30
C VAL A 160 3.34 -2.93 -2.84
N GLY A 161 2.48 -2.19 -2.15
CA GLY A 161 2.53 -1.98 -0.69
C GLY A 161 1.17 -2.32 -0.10
N SER A 162 1.11 -3.06 1.02
CA SER A 162 -0.17 -3.55 1.54
C SER A 162 -0.98 -2.49 2.28
N ASP A 163 -0.30 -1.52 2.92
CA ASP A 163 -0.91 -0.56 3.85
C ASP A 163 -1.80 -1.23 4.93
N GLY A 164 -1.38 -2.43 5.35
CA GLY A 164 -2.13 -3.24 6.30
C GLY A 164 -2.13 -2.64 7.70
N VAL A 165 -3.32 -2.36 8.24
CA VAL A 165 -3.52 -1.94 9.63
C VAL A 165 -4.57 -2.85 10.24
N TYR A 166 -4.24 -3.45 11.38
CA TYR A 166 -5.12 -4.33 12.13
C TYR A 166 -5.25 -3.86 13.58
N ARG A 167 -6.47 -4.01 14.11
CA ARG A 167 -6.77 -3.95 15.55
C ARG A 167 -7.41 -5.27 15.92
N LYS A 168 -6.70 -6.07 16.72
CA LYS A 168 -7.10 -7.47 17.02
C LYS A 168 -7.33 -8.23 15.70
N ASP A 169 -8.53 -8.77 15.50
CA ASP A 169 -8.93 -9.53 14.31
C ASP A 169 -9.68 -8.68 13.27
N SER A 170 -9.68 -7.36 13.44
CA SER A 170 -10.39 -6.39 12.60
C SER A 170 -9.43 -5.51 11.82
N GLY A 171 -9.85 -5.07 10.63
CA GLY A 171 -9.11 -4.19 9.76
C GLY A 171 -9.46 -4.40 8.29
N HIS A 172 -8.61 -3.95 7.39
CA HIS A 172 -8.80 -4.12 5.96
C HIS A 172 -8.14 -5.41 5.46
N PRO A 173 -8.76 -6.20 4.57
CA PRO A 173 -8.19 -7.44 4.02
C PRO A 173 -6.84 -7.28 3.30
N ARG A 174 -6.41 -6.04 3.04
CA ARG A 174 -5.19 -5.73 2.32
C ARG A 174 -3.94 -6.14 3.10
N GLY A 175 -4.01 -6.19 4.44
CA GLY A 175 -2.88 -6.62 5.27
C GLY A 175 -2.45 -8.06 5.00
N ALA A 176 -3.41 -8.97 4.82
CA ALA A 176 -3.16 -10.40 4.59
C ALA A 176 -3.24 -10.79 3.11
N GLY A 177 -3.98 -10.01 2.29
CA GLY A 177 -4.34 -10.38 0.93
C GLY A 177 -3.57 -9.68 -0.19
N SER A 178 -2.85 -8.58 0.06
CA SER A 178 -2.33 -7.75 -1.05
C SER A 178 -1.45 -8.50 -2.05
N PHE A 179 -0.37 -9.13 -1.61
CA PHE A 179 0.56 -9.80 -2.53
C PHE A 179 -0.10 -11.00 -3.25
N PRO A 180 -0.82 -11.91 -2.55
CA PRO A 180 -1.58 -12.96 -3.21
C PRO A 180 -2.62 -12.43 -4.20
N LYS A 181 -3.33 -11.34 -3.88
CA LYS A 181 -4.35 -10.73 -4.75
C LYS A 181 -3.77 -10.20 -6.06
N VAL A 182 -2.57 -9.61 -6.01
CA VAL A 182 -1.87 -9.20 -7.24
C VAL A 182 -1.61 -10.42 -8.13
N LEU A 183 -1.09 -11.51 -7.56
CA LEU A 183 -0.75 -12.72 -8.32
C LEU A 183 -2.00 -13.49 -8.82
N SER A 184 -3.05 -13.59 -8.00
CA SER A 184 -4.28 -14.29 -8.34
C SER A 184 -5.13 -13.48 -9.34
N ARG A 185 -5.58 -12.29 -8.93
CA ARG A 185 -6.57 -11.50 -9.67
C ARG A 185 -5.93 -10.74 -10.81
N TYR A 186 -4.82 -10.04 -10.57
CA TYR A 186 -4.27 -9.12 -11.57
C TYR A 186 -3.26 -9.75 -12.53
N VAL A 187 -2.57 -10.83 -12.14
CA VAL A 187 -1.70 -11.61 -13.04
C VAL A 187 -2.46 -12.77 -13.67
N ARG A 188 -2.94 -13.74 -12.88
CA ARG A 188 -3.52 -14.99 -13.42
C ARG A 188 -4.91 -14.79 -14.04
N GLU A 189 -5.86 -14.21 -13.30
CA GLU A 189 -7.28 -14.16 -13.70
C GLU A 189 -7.53 -13.08 -14.76
N ASN A 190 -7.19 -11.82 -14.47
CA ASN A 190 -7.52 -10.68 -15.32
C ASN A 190 -6.40 -10.30 -16.30
N LYS A 191 -5.18 -10.80 -16.09
CA LYS A 191 -4.00 -10.54 -16.96
C LYS A 191 -3.73 -9.05 -17.18
N ASN A 192 -3.96 -8.24 -16.15
CA ASN A 192 -3.65 -6.81 -16.17
C ASN A 192 -2.15 -6.53 -15.97
N LEU A 193 -1.42 -7.47 -15.34
CA LEU A 193 0.01 -7.40 -15.08
C LEU A 193 0.70 -8.68 -15.55
N ASP A 194 1.94 -8.54 -16.01
CA ASP A 194 2.82 -9.68 -16.25
C ASP A 194 3.38 -10.25 -14.92
N MET A 195 3.65 -11.55 -14.87
CA MET A 195 4.19 -12.21 -13.67
C MET A 195 5.56 -11.65 -13.26
N VAL A 196 6.46 -11.40 -14.21
CA VAL A 196 7.81 -10.89 -13.92
C VAL A 196 7.72 -9.46 -13.42
N ASP A 197 6.86 -8.64 -14.04
CA ASP A 197 6.62 -7.26 -13.59
C ASP A 197 6.00 -7.22 -12.20
N ALA A 198 5.01 -8.08 -11.93
CA ALA A 198 4.40 -8.22 -10.62
C ALA A 198 5.47 -8.59 -9.60
N LEU A 199 6.25 -9.65 -9.82
CA LEU A 199 7.33 -10.08 -8.90
C LEU A 199 8.35 -8.96 -8.67
N TRP A 200 8.78 -8.24 -9.71
CA TRP A 200 9.70 -7.11 -9.58
C TRP A 200 9.12 -6.03 -8.65
N LYS A 201 7.82 -5.72 -8.76
CA LYS A 201 7.13 -4.72 -7.93
C LYS A 201 7.00 -5.08 -6.45
N MET A 202 7.22 -6.35 -6.07
CA MET A 202 7.15 -6.84 -4.69
C MET A 202 8.48 -7.43 -4.17
N THR A 203 9.54 -7.43 -4.98
CA THR A 203 10.86 -7.97 -4.59
C THR A 203 11.99 -6.99 -4.92
N LEU A 204 12.59 -7.10 -6.12
CA LEU A 204 13.77 -6.37 -6.52
C LEU A 204 13.55 -4.86 -6.63
N GLY A 205 12.37 -4.42 -7.07
CA GLY A 205 12.01 -3.01 -7.17
C GLY A 205 12.09 -2.29 -5.82
N PRO A 206 11.30 -2.71 -4.82
CA PRO A 206 11.40 -2.19 -3.45
C PRO A 206 12.79 -2.35 -2.82
N ALA A 207 13.46 -3.49 -3.02
CA ALA A 207 14.80 -3.70 -2.50
C ALA A 207 15.80 -2.67 -3.06
N ARG A 208 15.76 -2.39 -4.37
CA ARG A 208 16.56 -1.33 -5.00
C ARG A 208 16.17 0.05 -4.48
N ARG A 209 14.87 0.31 -4.33
CA ARG A 209 14.37 1.60 -3.84
C ARG A 209 14.91 1.94 -2.45
N LEU A 210 14.94 0.93 -1.58
CA LEU A 210 15.43 1.01 -0.21
C LEU A 210 16.93 0.74 -0.08
N ARG A 211 17.65 0.52 -1.19
CA ARG A 211 19.09 0.23 -1.25
C ARG A 211 19.50 -1.01 -0.42
N LEU A 212 18.64 -2.02 -0.44
CA LEU A 212 18.83 -3.32 0.20
C LEU A 212 19.62 -4.25 -0.73
N ASN A 213 20.92 -3.99 -0.87
CA ASN A 213 21.77 -4.62 -1.89
C ASN A 213 21.84 -6.16 -1.84
N GLN A 214 21.54 -6.76 -0.69
CA GLN A 214 21.58 -8.22 -0.49
C GLN A 214 20.19 -8.88 -0.56
N LYS A 215 19.14 -8.13 -0.94
CA LYS A 215 17.74 -8.58 -0.88
C LYS A 215 17.00 -8.41 -2.19
N GLY A 216 15.90 -9.15 -2.34
CA GLY A 216 14.94 -9.00 -3.44
C GLY A 216 15.35 -9.65 -4.76
N ASP A 217 16.48 -10.37 -4.81
CA ASP A 217 16.97 -11.08 -5.99
C ASP A 217 17.33 -12.54 -5.64
N ILE A 218 17.17 -13.47 -6.59
CA ILE A 218 17.51 -14.89 -6.41
C ILE A 218 18.87 -15.14 -7.09
N LYS A 219 19.94 -14.88 -6.34
CA LYS A 219 21.33 -15.02 -6.80
C LYS A 219 22.24 -15.53 -5.68
N ALA A 220 23.32 -16.21 -6.06
CA ALA A 220 24.35 -16.62 -5.11
C ALA A 220 24.92 -15.40 -4.37
N GLY A 221 25.04 -15.50 -3.05
CA GLY A 221 25.53 -14.42 -2.18
C GLY A 221 24.46 -13.43 -1.70
N MET A 222 23.20 -13.57 -2.10
CA MET A 222 22.07 -12.81 -1.53
C MET A 222 21.56 -13.45 -0.23
N ASP A 223 20.84 -12.68 0.59
CA ASP A 223 20.10 -13.23 1.73
C ASP A 223 19.03 -14.20 1.21
N ALA A 224 18.92 -15.37 1.84
CA ALA A 224 17.95 -16.39 1.46
C ALA A 224 16.53 -16.07 1.97
N ASP A 225 15.99 -14.94 1.51
CA ASP A 225 14.60 -14.51 1.71
C ASP A 225 13.77 -14.97 0.49
N ILE A 226 13.11 -16.12 0.59
CA ILE A 226 12.51 -16.83 -0.55
C ILE A 226 11.06 -17.19 -0.23
N THR A 227 10.15 -16.93 -1.18
CA THR A 227 8.77 -17.43 -1.13
C THR A 227 8.56 -18.47 -2.23
N ILE A 228 8.07 -19.65 -1.86
CA ILE A 228 7.71 -20.71 -2.79
C ILE A 228 6.19 -20.81 -2.82
N PHE A 229 5.59 -20.45 -3.94
CA PHE A 229 4.14 -20.48 -4.15
C PHE A 229 3.80 -21.20 -5.44
N ASP A 230 2.57 -21.69 -5.52
CA ASP A 230 2.00 -22.28 -6.72
C ASP A 230 1.24 -21.19 -7.50
N PRO A 231 1.66 -20.83 -8.72
CA PRO A 231 1.01 -19.79 -9.52
C PRO A 231 -0.44 -20.14 -9.88
N GLU A 232 -0.82 -21.41 -9.96
CA GLU A 232 -2.17 -21.83 -10.33
C GLU A 232 -3.15 -21.76 -9.15
N THR A 233 -2.64 -21.87 -7.91
CA THR A 233 -3.50 -21.93 -6.70
C THR A 233 -3.34 -20.75 -5.75
N ILE A 234 -2.33 -19.89 -5.93
CA ILE A 234 -2.15 -18.66 -5.12
C ILE A 234 -3.45 -17.83 -5.10
N LYS A 235 -3.90 -17.46 -3.90
CA LYS A 235 -5.17 -16.73 -3.72
C LYS A 235 -5.22 -16.00 -2.39
N ASP A 236 -5.70 -14.76 -2.41
CA ASP A 236 -6.10 -14.03 -1.21
C ASP A 236 -7.45 -14.56 -0.70
N LYS A 237 -7.51 -14.86 0.60
CA LYS A 237 -8.74 -15.35 1.26
C LYS A 237 -9.36 -14.31 2.18
N ALA A 238 -8.61 -13.29 2.58
CA ALA A 238 -9.09 -12.22 3.43
C ALA A 238 -10.23 -11.45 2.76
N THR A 239 -11.36 -11.35 3.44
CA THR A 239 -12.51 -10.53 3.04
C THR A 239 -12.67 -9.35 3.98
N PHE A 240 -13.60 -8.44 3.70
CA PHE A 240 -13.87 -7.34 4.62
C PHE A 240 -14.46 -7.81 5.96
N GLU A 241 -15.18 -8.92 5.96
CA GLU A 241 -15.76 -9.56 7.15
C GLU A 241 -14.76 -10.41 7.93
N GLN A 242 -13.78 -10.98 7.23
CA GLN A 242 -12.73 -11.84 7.80
C GLN A 242 -11.36 -11.39 7.28
N PRO A 243 -10.83 -10.25 7.78
CA PRO A 243 -9.74 -9.51 7.12
C PRO A 243 -8.35 -10.09 7.39
N ILE A 244 -8.23 -11.08 8.28
CA ILE A 244 -6.96 -11.72 8.65
C ILE A 244 -6.85 -13.17 8.16
N LEU A 245 -7.77 -13.63 7.29
CA LEU A 245 -7.67 -15.00 6.77
C LEU A 245 -6.35 -15.19 6.01
N PRO A 246 -5.63 -16.30 6.28
CA PRO A 246 -4.39 -16.59 5.60
C PRO A 246 -4.65 -16.88 4.11
N PRO A 247 -3.74 -16.49 3.21
CA PRO A 247 -3.86 -16.82 1.80
C PRO A 247 -3.68 -18.32 1.54
N GLU A 248 -3.97 -18.77 0.33
CA GLU A 248 -3.73 -20.13 -0.14
C GLU A 248 -2.61 -20.14 -1.20
N GLY A 249 -2.03 -21.31 -1.47
CA GLY A 249 -1.03 -21.49 -2.52
C GLY A 249 0.41 -21.11 -2.17
N ILE A 250 0.70 -20.68 -0.93
CA ILE A 250 2.08 -20.46 -0.44
C ILE A 250 2.56 -21.70 0.32
N SER A 251 3.51 -22.42 -0.28
CA SER A 251 4.07 -23.64 0.33
C SER A 251 5.11 -23.33 1.40
N HIS A 252 6.01 -22.37 1.13
CA HIS A 252 7.11 -22.01 2.03
C HIS A 252 7.38 -20.51 1.98
N VAL A 253 7.73 -19.96 3.14
CA VAL A 253 8.43 -18.67 3.26
C VAL A 253 9.69 -18.94 4.05
N ILE A 254 10.82 -18.56 3.49
CA ILE A 254 12.16 -18.72 4.05
C ILE A 254 12.69 -17.32 4.31
N ILE A 255 13.23 -17.08 5.50
CA ILE A 255 13.84 -15.81 5.90
C ILE A 255 15.24 -16.10 6.39
N ASN A 256 16.25 -15.45 5.79
CA ASN A 256 17.66 -15.68 6.08
C ASN A 256 18.08 -17.17 6.04
N GLY A 257 17.47 -17.97 5.16
CA GLY A 257 17.76 -19.40 5.00
C GLY A 257 17.00 -20.35 5.95
N GLU A 258 16.18 -19.81 6.85
CA GLU A 258 15.37 -20.59 7.79
C GLU A 258 13.88 -20.55 7.43
N ILE A 259 13.17 -21.66 7.67
CA ILE A 259 11.74 -21.78 7.33
C ILE A 259 10.90 -20.97 8.32
N ALA A 260 10.32 -19.86 7.85
CA ALA A 260 9.36 -19.04 8.59
C ALA A 260 7.94 -19.59 8.50
N VAL A 261 7.53 -20.04 7.30
CA VAL A 261 6.20 -20.61 7.02
C VAL A 261 6.37 -21.90 6.23
N LYS A 262 5.56 -22.91 6.57
CA LYS A 262 5.46 -24.17 5.81
C LYS A 262 4.02 -24.67 5.81
N ASN A 263 3.49 -25.02 4.64
CA ASN A 263 2.12 -25.51 4.43
C ASN A 263 1.08 -24.59 5.08
N ASN A 264 1.20 -23.28 4.79
CA ASN A 264 0.33 -22.23 5.33
C ASN A 264 0.33 -22.08 6.87
N GLN A 265 1.36 -22.60 7.55
CA GLN A 265 1.51 -22.47 9.00
C GLN A 265 2.81 -21.75 9.34
N VAL A 266 2.72 -20.73 10.18
CA VAL A 266 3.90 -20.07 10.75
C VAL A 266 4.64 -21.07 11.64
N LYS A 267 5.91 -21.33 11.32
CA LYS A 267 6.81 -22.18 12.10
C LYS A 267 7.73 -21.35 12.99
N ASN A 268 8.21 -20.22 12.48
CA ASN A 268 9.00 -19.27 13.25
C ASN A 268 8.72 -17.84 12.78
N GLY A 269 8.08 -17.05 13.64
CA GLY A 269 7.74 -15.64 13.37
C GLY A 269 8.85 -14.63 13.75
N ARG A 270 10.04 -15.08 14.17
CA ARG A 270 11.09 -14.21 14.74
C ARG A 270 12.44 -14.29 14.01
N LEU A 271 12.43 -14.75 12.75
CA LEU A 271 13.64 -14.88 11.91
C LEU A 271 14.13 -13.54 11.31
N GLY A 272 13.31 -12.49 11.40
CA GLY A 272 13.65 -11.17 10.92
C GLY A 272 14.82 -10.55 11.67
N LYS A 273 15.57 -9.68 10.98
CA LYS A 273 16.66 -8.90 11.56
C LYS A 273 16.42 -7.43 11.27
N PHE A 274 16.85 -6.58 12.20
CA PHE A 274 16.90 -5.14 11.95
C PHE A 274 17.86 -4.88 10.78
N VAL A 275 17.35 -4.25 9.73
CA VAL A 275 18.17 -3.82 8.60
C VAL A 275 18.69 -2.43 8.91
N ARG A 276 19.95 -2.36 9.34
CA ARG A 276 20.61 -1.09 9.54
C ARG A 276 20.91 -0.46 8.18
N TYR A 277 20.60 0.83 8.05
CA TYR A 277 21.08 1.61 6.93
C TYR A 277 22.62 1.69 6.99
N ASN A 278 23.30 1.01 6.06
CA ASN A 278 24.75 1.03 6.02
C ASN A 278 25.22 2.32 5.33
N LEU A 279 25.77 3.24 6.12
CA LEU A 279 26.34 4.51 5.64
C LEU A 279 27.66 4.35 4.87
N LYS A 280 28.26 3.15 4.86
CA LYS A 280 29.52 2.88 4.16
C LYS A 280 29.43 3.19 2.66
#